data_AF-A0A023G1A7-F1
#
_entry.id   AF-A0A023G1A7-F1
#
_cell.length_a   1.000
_cell.length_b   1.000
_cell.length_c   1.000
_cell.angle_alpha   90.00
_cell.angle_beta   90.00
_cell.angle_gamma   90.00
#
_symmetry.space_group_name_H-M   'P 1'
#
loop_
_entity.id
_entity.type
_entity.pdbx_description
1 polymer ?
#
loop_
_entity_poly.entity_id
_entity_poly.type
_entity_poly.pdbx_seq_one_letter_code
_entity_poly.pdbx_strand_id
1 'polypeptide(L)'
;MLKEPLLSYNRHKSLLTIWLMLLLYIAECTKSGQTSVVFPRLIESRSSNGLKIVQITRDLTLELEKSSVADKEFLLRTYQGDVMQHTYLDGEALEEGLYHDTRSLSSVMVSDENGLRVEGFLGLNLRIKPLEGQETTTDGNVPHILYERNDSSSLLDFRGVKGIKARTYMSGHPYQNAGKKLPETVYPELMLVVDTAFRNQFHTYEILLQYVMITLNAVNLKYTTV
;
A
#
# COMPACT_ATOMS: atom_id res chain seq x y z
N MET A 1 -24.33 -53.00 49.80
CA MET A 1 -23.90 -51.59 49.77
C MET A 1 -22.74 -51.48 48.79
N LEU A 2 -23.02 -51.26 47.50
CA LEU A 2 -21.99 -51.17 46.44
C LEU A 2 -22.59 -50.44 45.23
N LYS A 3 -22.32 -49.14 45.16
CA LYS A 3 -22.34 -48.32 43.95
C LYS A 3 -21.35 -47.21 44.22
N GLU A 4 -20.52 -46.87 43.22
CA GLU A 4 -19.60 -45.72 43.11
C GLU A 4 -18.19 -46.14 42.62
N PRO A 5 -18.04 -46.59 41.36
CA PRO A 5 -16.82 -46.22 40.63
C PRO A 5 -17.08 -45.62 39.23
N LEU A 6 -18.33 -45.56 38.77
CA LEU A 6 -18.66 -45.11 37.41
C LEU A 6 -18.73 -43.58 37.26
N LEU A 7 -18.99 -42.83 38.33
CA LEU A 7 -19.10 -41.36 38.28
C LEU A 7 -17.74 -40.66 38.12
N SER A 8 -16.66 -41.22 38.70
CA SER A 8 -15.31 -40.63 38.59
C SER A 8 -14.76 -40.74 37.17
N TYR A 9 -14.88 -41.91 36.53
CA TYR A 9 -14.35 -42.15 35.19
C TYR A 9 -14.97 -41.23 34.12
N ASN A 10 -16.27 -40.96 34.22
CA ASN A 10 -16.98 -40.12 33.26
C ASN A 10 -16.67 -38.61 33.45
N ARG A 11 -16.38 -38.18 34.68
CA ARG A 11 -15.94 -36.81 34.98
C ARG A 11 -14.58 -36.50 34.36
N HIS A 12 -13.62 -37.42 34.41
CA HIS A 12 -12.30 -37.21 33.83
C HIS A 12 -12.31 -37.13 32.30
N LYS A 13 -13.13 -37.94 31.62
CA LYS A 13 -13.31 -37.86 30.17
C LYS A 13 -14.00 -36.57 29.75
N SER A 14 -15.05 -36.17 30.46
CA SER A 14 -15.77 -34.92 30.21
C SER A 14 -14.86 -33.70 30.38
N LEU A 15 -14.04 -33.66 31.43
CA LEU A 15 -13.06 -32.60 31.65
C LEU A 15 -11.99 -32.56 30.55
N LEU A 16 -11.48 -33.73 30.10
CA LEU A 16 -10.51 -33.81 29.01
C LEU A 16 -11.10 -33.31 27.68
N THR A 17 -12.36 -33.65 27.39
CA THR A 17 -13.04 -33.17 26.17
C THR A 17 -13.32 -31.67 26.20
N ILE A 18 -13.69 -31.12 27.36
CA ILE A 18 -13.88 -29.68 27.53
C ILE A 18 -12.54 -28.95 27.38
N TRP A 19 -11.46 -29.51 27.94
CA TRP A 19 -10.12 -28.95 27.82
C TRP A 19 -9.62 -28.98 26.38
N LEU A 20 -9.86 -30.07 25.63
CA LEU A 20 -9.51 -30.19 24.22
C LEU A 20 -10.33 -29.24 23.33
N MET A 21 -11.63 -29.09 23.60
CA MET A 21 -12.49 -28.10 22.92
C MET A 21 -12.04 -26.67 23.21
N LEU A 22 -11.65 -26.38 24.46
CA LEU A 22 -11.10 -25.09 24.84
C LEU A 22 -9.79 -24.84 24.09
N LEU A 23 -8.90 -25.83 24.01
CA LEU A 23 -7.60 -25.75 23.31
C LEU A 23 -7.76 -25.50 21.80
N LEU A 24 -8.74 -26.14 21.17
CA LEU A 24 -9.11 -25.90 19.76
C LEU A 24 -9.71 -24.50 19.57
N TYR A 25 -10.53 -24.02 20.50
CA TYR A 25 -11.11 -22.68 20.46
C TYR A 25 -10.05 -21.57 20.59
N ILE A 26 -8.98 -21.78 21.38
CA ILE A 26 -7.87 -20.80 21.48
C ILE A 26 -7.01 -20.83 20.20
N ALA A 27 -6.90 -21.97 19.53
CA ALA A 27 -6.16 -22.09 18.27
C ALA A 27 -6.82 -21.35 17.09
N GLU A 28 -8.13 -21.11 17.15
CA GLU A 28 -8.88 -20.38 16.12
C GLU A 28 -8.93 -18.86 16.33
N CYS A 29 -8.32 -18.33 17.41
CA CYS A 29 -8.43 -16.92 17.78
C CYS A 29 -7.22 -16.02 17.41
N THR A 30 -6.41 -16.41 16.42
CA THR A 30 -5.34 -15.52 15.89
C THR A 30 -5.42 -15.35 14.38
N LYS A 31 -6.53 -14.79 13.89
CA LYS A 31 -6.49 -14.00 12.64
C LYS A 31 -6.24 -12.54 12.97
N SER A 32 -5.12 -12.28 13.66
CA SER A 32 -4.50 -10.96 13.65
C SER A 32 -3.87 -10.80 12.28
N GLY A 33 -4.09 -9.68 11.59
CA GLY A 33 -3.60 -9.45 10.22
C GLY A 33 -2.14 -9.89 10.09
N GLN A 34 -1.82 -10.65 9.03
CA GLN A 34 -0.50 -11.24 8.88
C GLN A 34 0.53 -10.12 8.70
N THR A 35 1.22 -9.79 9.78
CA THR A 35 2.40 -8.91 9.76
C THR A 35 3.64 -9.77 9.87
N SER A 36 4.53 -9.70 8.89
CA SER A 36 5.79 -10.47 8.89
C SER A 36 6.98 -9.57 8.60
N VAL A 37 8.07 -9.77 9.34
CA VAL A 37 9.34 -9.09 9.09
C VAL A 37 10.11 -9.84 8.01
N VAL A 38 10.61 -9.11 7.02
CA VAL A 38 11.36 -9.63 5.87
C VAL A 38 12.60 -8.80 5.62
N PHE A 39 13.52 -9.33 4.82
CA PHE A 39 14.77 -8.67 4.43
C PHE A 39 14.88 -8.73 2.91
N PRO A 40 14.35 -7.72 2.18
CA PRO A 40 14.41 -7.66 0.74
C PRO A 40 15.86 -7.71 0.25
N ARG A 41 16.07 -8.32 -0.92
CA ARG A 41 17.38 -8.46 -1.54
C ARG A 41 17.33 -8.00 -2.98
N LEU A 42 18.31 -7.21 -3.36
CA LEU A 42 18.53 -6.79 -4.73
C LEU A 42 19.26 -7.92 -5.46
N ILE A 43 18.58 -8.54 -6.44
CA ILE A 43 19.15 -9.62 -7.23
C ILE A 43 19.87 -9.05 -8.45
N GLU A 44 19.25 -8.07 -9.11
CA GLU A 44 19.81 -7.40 -10.28
C GLU A 44 19.48 -5.90 -10.22
N SER A 45 20.52 -5.06 -10.36
CA SER A 45 20.39 -3.60 -10.27
C SER A 45 20.60 -2.89 -11.63
N ARG A 46 21.19 -3.59 -12.61
CA ARG A 46 21.70 -2.99 -13.85
C ARG A 46 21.42 -3.89 -15.04
N SER A 47 20.18 -3.93 -15.47
CA SER A 47 19.87 -4.40 -16.82
C SER A 47 20.01 -3.24 -17.81
N SER A 48 20.30 -3.55 -19.08
CA SER A 48 20.40 -2.55 -20.16
C SER A 48 19.09 -1.80 -20.44
N ASN A 49 17.98 -2.27 -19.90
CA ASN A 49 16.63 -1.69 -20.04
C ASN A 49 16.10 -1.03 -18.76
N GLY A 50 16.90 -0.88 -17.70
CA GLY A 50 16.48 -0.22 -16.46
C GLY A 50 15.56 -1.06 -15.56
N LEU A 51 15.46 -2.37 -15.83
CA LEU A 51 14.80 -3.34 -14.95
C LEU A 51 15.62 -3.52 -13.67
N LYS A 52 14.90 -3.63 -12.55
CA LYS A 52 15.45 -3.97 -11.24
C LYS A 52 14.76 -5.22 -10.71
N ILE A 53 15.51 -6.24 -10.30
CA ILE A 53 14.91 -7.47 -9.74
C ILE A 53 15.11 -7.47 -8.24
N VAL A 54 14.00 -7.46 -7.49
CA VAL A 54 14.02 -7.42 -6.02
C VAL A 54 13.26 -8.62 -5.47
N GLN A 55 13.96 -9.45 -4.70
CA GLN A 55 13.34 -10.52 -3.94
C GLN A 55 12.85 -9.98 -2.59
N ILE A 56 11.54 -10.01 -2.35
CA ILE A 56 10.92 -9.59 -1.09
C ILE A 56 10.89 -10.74 -0.09
N THR A 57 10.46 -11.92 -0.56
CA THR A 57 10.47 -13.19 0.20
C THR A 57 10.96 -14.32 -0.71
N ARG A 58 11.06 -15.55 -0.18
CA ARG A 58 11.43 -16.71 -1.01
C ARG A 58 10.43 -16.96 -2.16
N ASP A 59 9.16 -16.59 -1.95
CA ASP A 59 8.05 -16.86 -2.86
C ASP A 59 7.54 -15.60 -3.58
N LEU A 60 8.12 -14.42 -3.27
CA LEU A 60 7.74 -13.14 -3.87
C LEU A 60 8.98 -12.40 -4.38
N THR A 61 9.09 -12.31 -5.69
CA THR A 61 10.12 -11.55 -6.42
C THR A 61 9.42 -10.59 -7.37
N LEU A 62 9.88 -9.33 -7.37
CA LEU A 62 9.36 -8.28 -8.25
C LEU A 62 10.32 -8.06 -9.42
N GLU A 63 9.77 -8.02 -10.62
CA GLU A 63 10.44 -7.55 -11.83
C GLU A 63 10.03 -6.08 -12.04
N LEU A 64 10.89 -5.15 -11.61
CA LEU A 64 10.56 -3.75 -11.48
C LEU A 64 10.94 -2.94 -12.72
N GLU A 65 9.98 -2.25 -13.30
CA GLU A 65 10.12 -1.26 -14.37
C GLU A 65 9.97 0.16 -13.83
N LYS A 66 10.72 1.12 -14.39
CA LYS A 66 10.60 2.54 -14.02
C LYS A 66 9.19 3.04 -14.29
N SER A 67 8.66 3.84 -13.37
CA SER A 67 7.35 4.49 -13.54
C SER A 67 7.51 5.99 -13.62
N SER A 68 6.53 6.65 -14.24
CA SER A 68 6.44 8.11 -14.27
C SER A 68 4.99 8.52 -14.03
N VAL A 69 4.80 9.44 -13.09
CA VAL A 69 3.50 9.97 -12.66
C VAL A 69 3.53 11.48 -12.41
N ALA A 70 4.71 12.09 -12.39
CA ALA A 70 4.88 13.52 -12.20
C ALA A 70 5.44 14.16 -13.47
N ASP A 71 4.91 15.33 -13.82
CA ASP A 71 5.57 16.19 -14.79
C ASP A 71 6.87 16.74 -14.23
N LYS A 72 7.81 17.05 -15.13
CA LYS A 72 9.12 17.61 -14.79
C LYS A 72 9.04 18.82 -13.85
N GLU A 73 8.08 19.72 -14.06
CA GLU A 73 7.83 20.84 -13.16
C GLU A 73 6.67 20.53 -12.21
N PHE A 74 6.99 20.05 -11.02
CA PHE A 74 5.99 19.71 -10.00
C PHE A 74 5.77 20.89 -9.04
N LEU A 75 4.56 21.47 -9.04
CA LEU A 75 4.23 22.61 -8.16
C LEU A 75 3.70 22.14 -6.79
N LEU A 76 4.51 22.35 -5.74
CA LEU A 76 4.08 22.22 -4.35
C LEU A 76 3.59 23.57 -3.82
N ARG A 77 2.37 23.58 -3.26
CA ARG A 77 1.76 24.73 -2.58
C ARG A 77 1.62 24.44 -1.09
N THR A 78 2.28 25.25 -0.26
CA THR A 78 2.19 25.15 1.20
C THR A 78 1.74 26.50 1.78
N TYR A 79 1.41 26.50 3.07
CA TYR A 79 1.02 27.71 3.79
C TYR A 79 1.92 27.88 5.02
N GLN A 80 2.45 29.09 5.19
CA GLN A 80 3.11 29.52 6.41
C GLN A 80 2.27 30.64 7.03
N GLY A 81 1.38 30.26 7.96
CA GLY A 81 0.30 31.15 8.39
C GLY A 81 -0.67 31.43 7.24
N ASP A 82 -0.96 32.71 6.99
CA ASP A 82 -1.85 33.13 5.89
C ASP A 82 -1.11 33.31 4.55
N VAL A 83 0.21 33.09 4.52
CA VAL A 83 1.03 33.28 3.32
C VAL A 83 1.17 31.95 2.59
N MET A 84 0.68 31.93 1.35
CA MET A 84 0.87 30.83 0.41
C MET A 84 2.30 30.85 -0.14
N GLN A 85 2.96 29.69 -0.13
CA GLN A 85 4.28 29.48 -0.71
C GLN A 85 4.17 28.56 -1.92
N HIS A 86 4.88 28.93 -2.99
CA HIS A 86 5.04 28.13 -4.20
C HIS A 86 6.46 27.59 -4.28
N THR A 87 6.59 26.27 -4.42
CA THR A 87 7.86 25.61 -4.63
C THR A 87 7.74 24.74 -5.87
N TYR A 88 8.55 25.04 -6.89
CA TYR A 88 8.70 24.17 -8.05
C TYR A 88 9.77 23.12 -7.75
N LEU A 89 9.39 21.86 -7.86
CA LEU A 89 10.24 20.70 -7.64
C LEU A 89 10.48 20.00 -8.99
N ASP A 90 11.60 19.29 -9.08
CA ASP A 90 11.90 18.43 -10.22
C ASP A 90 11.13 17.10 -10.07
N GLY A 91 10.12 16.91 -10.92
CA GLY A 91 9.31 15.69 -10.92
C GLY A 91 10.12 14.44 -11.22
N GLU A 92 11.11 14.52 -12.12
CA GLU A 92 11.96 13.38 -12.49
C GLU A 92 12.78 12.91 -11.28
N ALA A 93 13.24 13.84 -10.44
CA ALA A 93 13.95 13.53 -9.21
C ALA A 93 13.02 12.92 -8.14
N LEU A 94 11.79 13.42 -8.02
CA LEU A 94 10.82 12.91 -7.04
C LEU A 94 10.41 11.46 -7.34
N GLU A 95 10.33 11.09 -8.61
CA GLU A 95 9.98 9.74 -9.06
C GLU A 95 11.19 8.86 -9.41
N GLU A 96 12.42 9.32 -9.12
CA GLU A 96 13.63 8.56 -9.43
C GLU A 96 13.60 7.17 -8.76
N GLY A 97 13.08 7.05 -7.55
CA GLY A 97 12.96 5.74 -6.90
C GLY A 97 11.69 4.97 -7.28
N LEU A 98 10.83 5.46 -8.17
CA LEU A 98 9.49 4.90 -8.40
C LEU A 98 9.51 3.80 -9.46
N TYR A 99 9.02 2.61 -9.07
CA TYR A 99 8.94 1.45 -9.92
C TYR A 99 7.58 0.75 -9.83
N HIS A 100 7.26 -0.04 -10.85
CA HIS A 100 6.11 -0.94 -10.84
C HIS A 100 6.48 -2.35 -11.32
N ASP A 101 5.64 -3.31 -10.96
CA ASP A 101 5.59 -4.64 -11.58
C ASP A 101 4.14 -4.91 -12.00
N THR A 102 3.93 -4.97 -13.32
CA THR A 102 2.61 -5.16 -13.91
C THR A 102 1.99 -6.51 -13.56
N ARG A 103 2.79 -7.57 -13.40
CA ARG A 103 2.27 -8.92 -13.12
C ARG A 103 1.69 -9.01 -11.72
N SER A 104 2.36 -8.37 -10.76
CA SER A 104 1.93 -8.36 -9.36
C SER A 104 1.06 -7.16 -8.99
N LEU A 105 0.83 -6.23 -9.93
CA LEU A 105 0.19 -4.92 -9.69
C LEU A 105 0.88 -4.15 -8.54
N SER A 106 2.20 -4.26 -8.47
CA SER A 106 3.00 -3.62 -7.43
C SER A 106 3.45 -2.23 -7.88
N SER A 107 3.45 -1.29 -6.93
CA SER A 107 3.97 0.06 -7.10
C SER A 107 4.79 0.39 -5.86
N VAL A 108 6.09 0.62 -6.04
CA VAL A 108 7.04 0.76 -4.93
C VAL A 108 8.06 1.86 -5.19
N MET A 109 8.46 2.53 -4.12
CA MET A 109 9.64 3.36 -4.05
C MET A 109 10.83 2.51 -3.60
N VAL A 110 11.93 2.55 -4.34
CA VAL A 110 13.15 1.77 -4.07
C VAL A 110 14.35 2.71 -3.95
N SER A 111 15.08 2.61 -2.84
CA SER A 111 16.35 3.31 -2.60
C SER A 111 17.42 2.32 -2.13
N ASP A 112 18.64 2.44 -2.63
CA ASP A 112 19.77 1.57 -2.29
C ASP A 112 20.98 2.31 -1.68
N GLU A 113 20.86 3.62 -1.40
CA GLU A 113 21.96 4.45 -0.92
C GLU A 113 22.50 4.04 0.46
N ASN A 114 21.61 3.63 1.38
CA ASN A 114 21.95 3.30 2.77
C ASN A 114 21.38 1.94 3.16
N GLY A 115 21.55 0.95 2.28
CA GLY A 115 20.86 -0.33 2.33
C GLY A 115 19.54 -0.29 1.57
N LEU A 116 19.11 -1.46 1.07
CA LEU A 116 17.93 -1.58 0.21
C LEU A 116 16.66 -1.25 1.01
N ARG A 117 15.98 -0.17 0.62
CA ARG A 117 14.66 0.21 1.11
C ARG A 117 13.64 0.03 0.00
N VAL A 118 12.55 -0.66 0.32
CA VAL A 118 11.38 -0.82 -0.55
C VAL A 118 10.15 -0.40 0.25
N GLU A 119 9.38 0.54 -0.28
CA GLU A 119 8.13 0.98 0.33
C GLU A 119 7.03 1.05 -0.73
N GLY A 120 5.83 0.55 -0.41
CA GLY A 120 4.66 0.70 -1.28
C GLY A 120 3.72 -0.49 -1.28
N PHE A 121 3.07 -0.69 -2.42
CA PHE A 121 2.06 -1.71 -2.66
C PHE A 121 2.68 -2.94 -3.33
N LEU A 122 2.37 -4.11 -2.79
CA LEU A 122 2.72 -5.43 -3.34
C LEU A 122 1.44 -6.10 -3.84
N GLY A 123 0.81 -5.49 -4.85
CA GLY A 123 -0.54 -5.82 -5.28
C GLY A 123 -1.63 -5.11 -4.47
N LEU A 124 -2.83 -5.71 -4.43
CA LEU A 124 -4.04 -5.04 -3.93
C LEU A 124 -4.08 -4.90 -2.40
N ASN A 125 -3.69 -5.95 -1.68
CA ASN A 125 -3.92 -6.04 -0.23
C ASN A 125 -2.62 -5.93 0.58
N LEU A 126 -1.50 -6.36 0.00
CA LEU A 126 -0.22 -6.45 0.68
C LEU A 126 0.57 -5.15 0.49
N ARG A 127 1.20 -4.68 1.57
CA ARG A 127 2.06 -3.50 1.58
C ARG A 127 3.38 -3.82 2.25
N ILE A 128 4.40 -3.06 1.90
CA ILE A 128 5.74 -3.14 2.47
C ILE A 128 6.22 -1.75 2.87
N LYS A 129 6.95 -1.67 3.99
CA LYS A 129 7.71 -0.47 4.34
C LYS A 129 8.93 -0.84 5.21
N PRO A 130 9.98 -0.02 5.23
CA PRO A 130 11.09 -0.19 6.16
C PRO A 130 10.62 -0.12 7.63
N LEU A 131 11.28 -0.84 8.53
CA LEU A 131 11.14 -0.64 9.97
C LEU A 131 12.08 0.50 10.41
N GLU A 132 11.49 1.61 10.84
CA GLU A 132 12.26 2.77 11.31
C GLU A 132 12.90 2.52 12.69
N GLY A 133 14.11 3.04 12.90
CA GLY A 133 14.80 3.02 14.19
C GLY A 133 15.42 1.67 14.61
N GLN A 134 15.34 0.63 13.77
CA GLN A 134 16.11 -0.59 13.98
C GLN A 134 17.47 -0.52 13.28
N GLU A 135 18.50 -0.96 13.98
CA GLU A 135 19.83 -1.11 13.41
C GLU A 135 19.77 -2.09 12.22
N THR A 136 20.39 -1.69 11.11
CA THR A 136 20.67 -2.60 10.00
C THR A 136 21.32 -3.85 10.54
N THR A 137 21.04 -5.02 9.94
CA THR A 137 21.75 -6.24 10.34
C THR A 137 23.26 -6.04 10.21
N THR A 138 24.06 -6.91 10.84
CA THR A 138 25.52 -6.93 10.66
C THR A 138 25.96 -6.96 9.19
N ASP A 139 25.08 -7.45 8.31
CA ASP A 139 25.30 -7.56 6.87
C ASP A 139 24.78 -6.33 6.09
N GLY A 140 24.31 -5.29 6.77
CA GLY A 140 23.77 -4.07 6.16
C GLY A 140 22.35 -4.19 5.60
N ASN A 141 21.62 -5.28 5.92
CA ASN A 141 20.24 -5.45 5.44
C ASN A 141 19.27 -4.62 6.29
N VAL A 142 18.41 -3.86 5.61
CA VAL A 142 17.34 -3.10 6.24
C VAL A 142 16.14 -4.04 6.44
N PRO A 143 15.58 -4.16 7.65
CA PRO A 143 14.37 -4.95 7.87
C PRO A 143 13.13 -4.20 7.37
N HIS A 144 12.19 -4.96 6.79
CA HIS A 144 10.91 -4.46 6.31
C HIS A 144 9.76 -5.19 6.99
N ILE A 145 8.65 -4.49 7.15
CA ILE A 145 7.39 -5.10 7.57
C ILE A 145 6.48 -5.27 6.37
N LEU A 146 6.03 -6.50 6.15
CA LEU A 146 4.88 -6.82 5.32
C LEU A 146 3.63 -6.74 6.17
N TYR A 147 2.59 -6.10 5.64
CA TYR A 147 1.31 -6.02 6.32
C TYR A 147 0.18 -6.00 5.29
N GLU A 148 -0.88 -6.74 5.60
CA GLU A 148 -2.11 -6.67 4.84
C GLU A 148 -2.96 -5.49 5.30
N ARG A 149 -3.56 -4.78 4.35
CA ARG A 149 -4.71 -3.91 4.65
C ARG A 149 -5.95 -4.59 4.09
N ASN A 150 -6.79 -5.08 5.00
CA ASN A 150 -8.12 -5.53 4.64
C ASN A 150 -9.00 -4.30 4.38
N ASP A 151 -9.13 -3.91 3.11
CA ASP A 151 -9.97 -2.79 2.68
C ASP A 151 -11.48 -3.12 2.73
N SER A 152 -11.85 -4.30 3.24
CA SER A 152 -13.24 -4.75 3.38
C SER A 152 -14.10 -3.85 4.27
N SER A 153 -13.50 -3.06 5.17
CA SER A 153 -14.22 -2.06 5.96
C SER A 153 -14.04 -0.62 5.44
N SER A 154 -13.00 -0.30 4.67
CA SER A 154 -12.64 1.10 4.38
C SER A 154 -13.35 1.68 3.15
N LEU A 155 -13.67 0.87 2.14
CA LEU A 155 -14.44 1.33 0.97
C LEU A 155 -15.90 1.66 1.32
N LEU A 156 -16.41 1.14 2.43
CA LEU A 156 -17.78 1.37 2.91
C LEU A 156 -17.87 2.33 4.10
N ASP A 157 -16.76 2.66 4.77
CA ASP A 157 -16.76 3.47 5.99
C ASP A 157 -16.07 4.84 5.83
N PHE A 158 -16.03 5.37 4.60
CA PHE A 158 -16.03 6.82 4.37
C PHE A 158 -17.33 7.44 4.90
N ARG A 159 -17.50 7.39 6.23
CA ARG A 159 -18.62 7.88 7.05
C ARG A 159 -18.67 9.41 7.13
N GLY A 160 -18.45 10.08 6.01
CA GLY A 160 -18.46 11.54 5.89
C GLY A 160 -18.74 12.04 4.48
N VAL A 161 -18.46 11.22 3.47
CA VAL A 161 -18.94 11.44 2.11
C VAL A 161 -19.89 10.30 1.82
N LYS A 162 -21.19 10.49 2.12
CA LYS A 162 -22.23 9.82 1.32
C LYS A 162 -21.76 10.06 -0.10
N GLY A 163 -21.26 9.03 -0.79
CA GLY A 163 -20.70 9.16 -2.13
C GLY A 163 -21.61 10.12 -2.85
N ILE A 164 -21.10 11.32 -3.14
CA ILE A 164 -21.91 12.34 -3.77
C ILE A 164 -22.23 11.64 -5.08
N LYS A 165 -23.43 11.04 -5.17
CA LYS A 165 -24.01 10.67 -6.45
C LYS A 165 -23.85 11.95 -7.21
N ALA A 166 -22.94 11.97 -8.18
CA ALA A 166 -22.66 13.16 -8.96
C ALA A 166 -24.03 13.70 -9.29
N ARG A 167 -24.41 14.82 -8.68
CA ARG A 167 -25.69 15.42 -9.01
C ARG A 167 -25.42 15.87 -10.42
N THR A 168 -25.90 15.10 -11.38
CA THR A 168 -25.94 15.50 -12.77
C THR A 168 -26.91 16.68 -12.80
N TYR A 169 -26.44 17.86 -12.38
CA TYR A 169 -26.96 19.10 -12.89
C TYR A 169 -26.50 19.15 -14.35
N MET A 170 -27.16 18.33 -15.17
CA MET A 170 -27.24 18.58 -16.58
C MET A 170 -28.09 19.85 -16.70
N SER A 171 -27.47 21.02 -16.51
CA SER A 171 -27.91 22.19 -17.25
C SER A 171 -27.68 21.83 -18.70
N GLY A 172 -28.72 21.26 -19.32
CA GLY A 172 -28.68 20.73 -20.67
C GLY A 172 -28.27 21.81 -21.65
N HIS A 173 -26.98 21.88 -21.96
CA HIS A 173 -26.59 22.15 -23.32
C HIS A 173 -26.86 20.84 -24.07
N PRO A 174 -27.82 20.79 -25.00
CA PRO A 174 -28.02 19.60 -25.82
C PRO A 174 -26.67 19.26 -26.43
N TYR A 175 -26.24 18.00 -26.23
CA TYR A 175 -25.06 17.39 -26.80
C TYR A 175 -24.95 17.76 -28.29
N GLN A 176 -24.16 18.79 -28.62
CA GLN A 176 -23.83 19.13 -30.02
C GLN A 176 -22.78 18.17 -30.61
N ASN A 177 -22.38 17.12 -29.89
CA ASN A 177 -21.33 16.19 -30.29
C ASN A 177 -21.78 14.72 -30.21
N ALA A 178 -22.99 14.37 -30.64
CA ALA A 178 -23.50 12.99 -30.72
C ALA A 178 -22.78 12.10 -31.78
N GLY A 179 -21.53 12.39 -32.11
CA GLY A 179 -20.74 11.69 -33.12
C GLY A 179 -19.22 11.81 -32.98
N LYS A 180 -18.70 12.41 -31.90
CA LYS A 180 -17.25 12.42 -31.65
C LYS A 180 -16.86 11.13 -30.92
N LYS A 181 -16.03 10.30 -31.56
CA LYS A 181 -15.36 9.16 -30.93
C LYS A 181 -14.47 9.70 -29.80
N LEU A 182 -14.67 9.22 -28.58
CA LEU A 182 -13.80 9.54 -27.46
C LEU A 182 -12.39 9.00 -27.74
N PRO A 183 -11.33 9.68 -27.26
CA PRO A 183 -9.98 9.14 -27.35
C PRO A 183 -9.88 7.83 -26.56
N GLU A 184 -9.00 6.94 -27.01
CA GLU A 184 -8.74 5.65 -26.36
C GLU A 184 -8.04 5.83 -25.00
N THR A 185 -7.19 6.85 -24.88
CA THR A 185 -6.46 7.19 -23.65
C THR A 185 -6.68 8.67 -23.33
N VAL A 186 -6.86 8.96 -22.04
CA VAL A 186 -6.97 10.32 -21.50
C VAL A 186 -5.92 10.49 -20.41
N TYR A 187 -5.24 11.64 -20.41
CA TYR A 187 -4.24 12.00 -19.41
C TYR A 187 -4.80 13.14 -18.53
N PRO A 188 -5.47 12.82 -17.41
CA PRO A 188 -5.98 13.85 -16.52
C PRO A 188 -4.85 14.43 -15.66
N GLU A 189 -4.73 15.75 -15.64
CA GLU A 189 -3.90 16.45 -14.66
C GLU A 189 -4.62 16.52 -13.31
N LEU A 190 -3.92 16.19 -12.22
CA LEU A 190 -4.49 16.13 -10.88
C LEU A 190 -3.91 17.22 -9.98
N MET A 191 -4.79 18.05 -9.41
CA MET A 191 -4.44 18.91 -8.27
C MET A 191 -4.87 18.22 -6.98
N LEU A 192 -3.91 17.73 -6.21
CA LEU A 192 -4.16 17.07 -4.93
C LEU A 192 -4.13 18.09 -3.78
N VAL A 193 -5.18 18.07 -2.97
CA VAL A 193 -5.28 18.88 -1.75
C VAL A 193 -5.13 17.96 -0.55
N VAL A 194 -4.12 18.23 0.26
CA VAL A 194 -3.83 17.49 1.49
C VAL A 194 -4.20 18.34 2.69
N ASP A 195 -5.12 17.84 3.52
CA ASP A 195 -5.47 18.53 4.76
C ASP A 195 -4.37 18.42 5.82
N THR A 196 -4.49 19.24 6.86
CA THR A 196 -3.51 19.29 7.95
C THR A 196 -3.44 17.99 8.74
N ALA A 197 -4.57 17.29 8.93
CA ALA A 197 -4.60 16.06 9.72
C ALA A 197 -3.84 14.94 9.01
N PHE A 198 -4.01 14.80 7.70
CA PHE A 198 -3.26 13.86 6.87
C PHE A 198 -1.79 14.28 6.74
N ARG A 199 -1.50 15.57 6.52
CA ARG A 199 -0.12 16.09 6.46
C ARG A 199 0.67 15.75 7.73
N ASN A 200 0.03 15.82 8.90
CA ASN A 200 0.67 15.56 10.19
C ASN A 200 1.06 14.08 10.40
N GLN A 201 0.59 13.17 9.56
CA GLN A 201 1.01 11.76 9.60
C GLN A 201 2.42 11.53 9.00
N PHE A 202 3.00 12.55 8.35
CA PHE A 202 4.27 12.46 7.65
C PHE A 202 5.31 13.38 8.29
N HIS A 203 6.53 12.88 8.45
CA HIS A 203 7.63 13.66 9.02
C HIS A 203 8.07 14.80 8.09
N THR A 204 8.13 14.54 6.78
CA THR A 204 8.58 15.51 5.76
C THR A 204 7.58 15.59 4.61
N TYR A 205 7.67 16.68 3.83
CA TYR A 205 6.90 16.78 2.58
C TYR A 205 7.37 15.77 1.54
N GLU A 206 8.64 15.40 1.55
CA GLU A 206 9.20 14.39 0.65
C GLU A 206 8.52 13.03 0.84
N ILE A 207 8.40 12.54 2.08
CA ILE A 207 7.73 11.25 2.37
C ILE A 207 6.25 11.31 1.97
N LEU A 208 5.58 12.45 2.19
CA LEU A 208 4.20 12.66 1.72
C LEU A 208 4.11 12.59 0.20
N LEU A 209 5.01 13.24 -0.53
CA LEU A 209 5.02 13.22 -2.00
C LEU A 209 5.32 11.83 -2.53
N GLN A 210 6.29 11.11 -1.95
CA GLN A 210 6.57 9.72 -2.30
C GLN A 210 5.32 8.83 -2.09
N TYR A 211 4.64 8.96 -0.95
CA TYR A 211 3.40 8.24 -0.68
C TYR A 211 2.33 8.52 -1.76
N VAL A 212 2.16 9.79 -2.15
CA VAL A 212 1.23 10.19 -3.20
C VAL A 212 1.62 9.58 -4.54
N MET A 213 2.89 9.64 -4.94
CA MET A 213 3.36 9.09 -6.20
C MET A 213 3.18 7.58 -6.30
N ILE A 214 3.58 6.85 -5.24
CA ILE A 214 3.36 5.40 -5.14
C ILE A 214 1.87 5.07 -5.31
N THR A 215 0.98 5.87 -4.68
CA THR A 215 -0.47 5.69 -4.73
C THR A 215 -1.04 5.97 -6.12
N LEU A 216 -0.68 7.09 -6.75
CA LEU A 216 -1.14 7.43 -8.10
C LEU A 216 -0.67 6.40 -9.13
N ASN A 217 0.58 5.93 -9.00
CA ASN A 217 1.10 4.88 -9.87
C ASN A 217 0.32 3.56 -9.69
N ALA A 218 0.02 3.17 -8.45
CA ALA A 218 -0.83 2.01 -8.17
C ALA A 218 -2.24 2.15 -8.76
N VAL A 219 -2.80 3.37 -8.74
CA VAL A 219 -4.09 3.66 -9.38
C VAL A 219 -3.98 3.50 -10.91
N ASN A 220 -2.94 4.03 -11.53
CA ASN A 220 -2.69 3.86 -12.97
C ASN A 220 -2.60 2.38 -13.35
N LEU A 221 -1.82 1.58 -12.61
CA LEU A 221 -1.72 0.12 -12.81
C LEU A 221 -3.07 -0.58 -12.69
N LYS A 222 -3.95 -0.12 -11.80
CA LYS A 222 -5.29 -0.69 -11.69
C LYS A 222 -6.13 -0.38 -12.93
N TYR A 223 -6.05 0.83 -13.47
CA TYR A 223 -6.79 1.23 -14.66
C TYR A 223 -6.29 0.59 -15.96
N THR A 224 -5.07 0.03 -16.01
CA THR A 224 -4.63 -0.76 -17.17
C THR A 224 -5.25 -2.16 -17.23
N THR A 225 -5.90 -2.61 -16.14
CA THR A 225 -6.54 -3.94 -16.05
C THR A 225 -8.05 -3.94 -16.32
N VAL A 226 -8.66 -2.77 -16.54
CA VAL A 226 -10.12 -2.59 -16.74
C VAL A 226 -10.41 -2.40 -18.23
#